data_AF-F9Q6L0-F1
#
_entry.id   AF-F9Q6L0-F1
#
_cell.length_a   1.000
_cell.length_b   1.000
_cell.length_c   1.000
_cell.angle_alpha   90.00
_cell.angle_beta   90.00
_cell.angle_gamma   90.00
#
_symmetry.space_group_name_H-M   'P 1'
#
loop_
_entity.id
_entity.type
_entity.pdbx_description
1 polymer ?
#
loop_
_entity_poly.entity_id
_entity_poly.type
_entity_poly.pdbx_seq_one_letter_code
_entity_poly.pdbx_strand_id
1 'polypeptide(L)' 'MTRINLVPPAELCDQHLLAEHRELTRIPNAVAKGKYHLKGQPTEYKLGEGHVRFSLINWPF' A
#
# COMPACT_ATOMS: atom_id res chain seq x y z
N MET A 1 5.87 2.06 8.82
CA MET A 1 4.53 2.44 8.38
C MET A 1 4.56 2.54 6.87
N THR A 2 3.51 2.07 6.20
CA THR A 2 3.35 2.12 4.75
C THR A 2 1.94 2.66 4.53
N ARG A 3 1.83 3.84 3.92
CA ARG A 3 0.57 4.54 3.65
C ARG A 3 0.45 4.75 2.14
N ILE A 4 -0.60 4.19 1.56
CA ILE A 4 -0.96 4.37 0.16
C ILE A 4 -2.16 5.29 0.13
N ASN A 5 -2.06 6.36 -0.66
CA ASN A 5 -3.15 7.29 -0.85
C ASN A 5 -4.03 6.78 -2.00
N LEU A 6 -5.34 7.06 -1.93
CA LEU A 6 -6.28 6.82 -3.04
C LEU A 6 -6.51 8.08 -3.89
N VAL A 7 -5.78 9.16 -3.58
CA VAL A 7 -5.88 10.47 -4.23
C VAL A 7 -4.95 10.51 -5.44
N PRO A 8 -5.30 11.19 -6.54
CA PRO A 8 -4.42 11.33 -7.69
C PRO A 8 -3.05 11.91 -7.30
N PRO A 9 -1.93 11.39 -7.85
CA PRO A 9 -0.59 11.89 -7.55
C PRO A 9 -0.40 13.38 -7.83
N ALA A 10 -1.13 13.93 -8.81
CA ALA A 10 -1.09 15.34 -9.19
C ALA A 10 -1.67 16.28 -8.13
N GLU A 11 -2.48 15.77 -7.20
CA GLU A 11 -3.08 16.54 -6.10
C GLU A 11 -2.30 16.38 -4.79
N LEU A 12 -1.28 15.51 -4.76
CA LEU A 12 -0.43 15.28 -3.60
C LEU A 12 0.72 16.27 -3.55
N CYS A 13 1.01 16.78 -2.34
CA CYS A 13 2.25 17.52 -2.10
C CYS A 13 3.47 16.65 -2.38
N ASP A 14 4.58 17.25 -2.83
CA ASP A 14 5.85 16.57 -3.13
C ASP A 14 6.32 15.63 -2.01
N GLN A 15 6.13 16.05 -0.75
CA GLN A 15 6.48 15.27 0.44
C GLN A 15 5.68 13.97 0.54
N HIS A 16 4.39 14.03 0.24
CA HIS A 16 3.50 12.87 0.22
C HIS A 16 3.81 11.95 -0.95
N LEU A 17 4.08 12.52 -2.12
CA LEU A 17 4.44 11.79 -3.33
C LEU A 17 5.75 11.00 -3.12
N LEU A 18 6.79 11.64 -2.58
CA LEU A 18 8.07 10.99 -2.32
C LEU A 18 7.97 9.92 -1.23
N ALA A 19 7.18 10.16 -0.18
CA ALA A 19 6.94 9.18 0.87
C ALA A 19 6.24 7.94 0.31
N GLU A 20 5.17 8.14 -0.46
CA GLU A 20 4.39 7.07 -1.08
C GLU A 20 5.22 6.26 -2.09
N HIS A 21 5.99 6.92 -2.95
CA HIS A 21 6.87 6.23 -3.90
C HIS A 21 7.87 5.30 -3.22
N ARG A 22 8.47 5.74 -2.10
CA ARG A 22 9.40 4.91 -1.32
C ARG A 22 8.71 3.75 -0.62
N GLU A 23 7.47 3.95 -0.18
CA GLU A 23 6.71 2.96 0.58
C GLU A 23 6.07 1.90 -0.32
N LEU A 24 5.58 2.29 -1.51
CA LEU A 24 5.00 1.40 -2.52
C LEU A 24 5.97 0.30 -2.94
N THR A 25 7.25 0.64 -3.15
CA THR A 25 8.28 -0.34 -3.55
C THR A 25 8.53 -1.43 -2.50
N ARG A 26 8.15 -1.24 -1.23
CA ARG A 26 8.33 -2.24 -0.17
C ARG A 26 7.34 -3.40 -0.26
N ILE A 27 6.17 -3.16 -0.84
CA ILE A 27 5.09 -4.16 -0.94
C ILE A 27 5.44 -5.29 -1.92
N PRO A 28 5.80 -5.03 -3.20
CA PRO A 28 6.18 -6.10 -4.12
C PRO A 28 7.42 -6.86 -3.62
N ASN A 29 8.35 -6.16 -2.94
CA ASN A 29 9.49 -6.81 -2.28
C ASN A 29 9.09 -7.78 -1.16
N ALA A 30 8.03 -7.49 -0.40
CA ALA A 30 7.51 -8.38 0.63
C ALA A 30 6.76 -9.58 0.02
N VAL A 31 6.04 -9.36 -1.09
CA VAL A 31 5.37 -10.41 -1.87
C VAL A 31 6.39 -11.36 -2.48
N ALA A 32 7.41 -10.82 -3.16
CA ALA A 32 8.48 -11.60 -3.79
C ALA A 32 9.24 -12.46 -2.78
N LYS A 33 9.35 -12.00 -1.52
CA LYS A 33 9.96 -12.76 -0.42
C LYS A 33 9.04 -13.81 0.20
N GLY A 34 7.80 -13.97 -0.28
CA GLY A 34 6.80 -14.88 0.27
C GLY A 34 6.35 -14.52 1.70
N LYS A 35 6.67 -13.32 2.19
CA LYS A 35 6.35 -12.85 3.55
C LYS A 35 5.03 -12.09 3.58
N TYR A 36 4.01 -12.57 2.89
CA TYR A 36 2.68 -11.95 2.90
C TYR A 36 1.65 -12.97 3.38
N HIS A 37 0.78 -12.53 4.29
CA HIS A 37 -0.33 -13.32 4.79
C HIS A 37 -1.62 -12.58 4.42
N LEU A 38 -2.43 -13.18 3.56
CA LEU A 38 -3.74 -12.63 3.14
C LEU A 38 -4.85 -12.91 4.15
N LYS A 39 -4.53 -13.60 5.26
CA LYS A 39 -5.50 -13.98 6.29
C LYS A 39 -5.96 -12.74 7.05
N GLY A 40 -7.28 -12.48 7.05
CA GLY A 40 -7.87 -11.31 7.72
C GLY A 40 -7.79 -10.01 6.91
N GLN A 41 -7.91 -10.10 5.58
CA GLN A 41 -7.97 -8.92 4.73
C GLN A 41 -9.29 -8.16 4.96
N PRO A 42 -9.24 -6.83 5.16
CA PRO A 42 -10.46 -6.04 5.19
C PRO A 42 -11.04 -5.92 3.77
N THR A 43 -12.36 -6.08 3.63
CA THR A 43 -13.11 -5.86 2.39
C THR A 43 -13.25 -4.39 2.03
N GLU A 44 -13.13 -3.51 3.03
CA GLU A 44 -13.22 -2.06 2.88
C GLU A 44 -11.87 -1.40 3.16
N TYR A 45 -11.66 -0.24 2.52
CA TYR A 45 -10.49 0.58 2.76
C TYR A 45 -10.40 0.99 4.23
N LYS A 46 -9.32 0.59 4.90
CA LYS A 46 -9.01 1.00 6.28
C LYS A 46 -7.61 1.60 6.33
N LEU A 47 -7.46 2.60 7.20
CA LEU A 47 -6.16 3.18 7.55
C LEU A 47 -5.61 2.43 8.78
N GLY A 48 -4.34 2.03 8.75
CA GLY A 48 -3.70 1.30 9.84
C GLY A 48 -3.52 -0.20 9.55
N GLU A 49 -3.81 -1.06 10.52
CA GLU A 49 -3.61 -2.50 10.39
C GLU A 49 -4.53 -3.09 9.32
N GLY A 50 -3.95 -3.74 8.31
CA GLY A 50 -4.69 -4.30 7.17
C GLY A 50 -4.71 -3.43 5.91
N HIS A 51 -4.33 -2.15 5.99
CA HIS A 51 -4.25 -1.24 4.84
C HIS A 51 -3.35 -1.78 3.71
N VAL A 52 -2.14 -2.21 4.08
CA VAL A 52 -1.17 -2.79 3.13
C VAL A 52 -1.69 -4.07 2.48
N ARG A 53 -2.51 -4.86 3.20
CA ARG A 53 -3.13 -6.09 2.67
C ARG A 53 -4.27 -5.78 1.69
N PHE A 54 -5.00 -4.68 1.90
CA PHE A 54 -6.05 -4.24 0.98
C PHE A 54 -5.47 -3.83 -0.38
N SER A 55 -4.38 -3.05 -0.38
CA SER A 55 -3.73 -2.59 -1.60
C SER A 55 -3.05 -3.70 -2.42
N LEU A 56 -2.76 -4.85 -1.80
CA LEU A 56 -2.08 -5.98 -2.42
C LEU A 56 -2.90 -6.75 -3.47
N ILE A 57 -4.22 -6.78 -3.32
CA ILE A 57 -5.12 -7.51 -4.22
C ILE A 57 -5.87 -6.56 -5.16
N ASN A 58 -6.27 -5.39 -4.66
CA ASN A 58 -7.02 -4.43 -5.45
C ASN A 58 -6.15 -3.63 -6.43
N TRP A 59 -4.82 -3.70 -6.28
CA TRP A 59 -3.88 -3.11 -7.21
C TRP A 59 -2.98 -4.22 -7.78
N PRO A 60 -3.18 -4.67 -9.03
CA PRO A 60 -2.19 -5.48 -9.69
C PRO A 60 -0.95 -4.60 -9.87
N PHE A 61 0.15 -4.98 -9.21
CA PHE A 61 1.47 -4.36 -9.41
C PHE A 61 1.97 -4.64 -10.83
#